data_AF-L1J984-F1
#
_entry.id   AF-L1J984-F1
#
_cell.length_a   1.000
_cell.length_b   1.000
_cell.length_c   1.000
_cell.angle_alpha   90.00
_cell.angle_beta   90.00
_cell.angle_gamma   90.00
#
_symmetry.space_group_name_H-M   'P 1'
#
loop_
_entity.id
_entity.type
_entity.pdbx_description
1 polymer ?
#
loop_
_entity_poly.entity_id
_entity_poly.type
_entity_poly.pdbx_seq_one_letter_code
_entity_poly.pdbx_strand_id
1 'polypeptide(L)'
;MSDSLTGLALKAASAGKGLYKHGKNAVLNTSDIVVKVKEATNSDAWGPSGTAMGEISDIMSSSPEERAQALAMIWERLREVPERWRKV
;
A
#
# COMPACT_ATOMS: atom_id res chain seq x y z
N MET A 1 -8.15 -19.55 27.97
CA MET A 1 -6.88 -20.02 27.39
C MET A 1 -6.90 -20.13 25.85
N SER A 2 -8.07 -20.17 25.18
CA SER A 2 -8.16 -20.21 23.70
C SER A 2 -7.86 -18.86 23.02
N ASP A 3 -8.13 -17.73 23.68
CA ASP A 3 -8.03 -16.40 23.07
C ASP A 3 -6.59 -15.93 22.81
N SER A 4 -5.60 -16.51 23.49
CA SER A 4 -4.18 -16.19 23.25
C SER A 4 -3.63 -16.87 22.00
N LEU A 5 -4.07 -18.11 21.73
CA LEU A 5 -3.62 -18.91 20.59
C LEU A 5 -4.19 -18.37 19.27
N THR A 6 -5.45 -17.94 19.28
CA THR A 6 -6.09 -17.29 18.12
C THR A 6 -5.45 -15.93 17.84
N GLY A 7 -5.14 -15.14 18.87
CA GLY A 7 -4.44 -13.87 18.74
C GLY A 7 -3.00 -14.00 18.20
N LEU A 8 -2.28 -15.06 18.60
CA LEU A 8 -0.95 -15.36 18.09
C LEU A 8 -0.99 -15.78 16.61
N ALA A 9 -1.93 -16.66 16.24
CA ALA A 9 -2.13 -17.10 14.86
C ALA A 9 -2.52 -15.93 13.95
N LEU A 10 -3.34 -14.99 14.42
CA LEU A 10 -3.73 -13.80 13.68
C LEU A 10 -2.54 -12.86 13.42
N LYS A 11 -1.69 -12.65 14.44
CA LYS A 11 -0.43 -11.89 14.29
C LYS A 11 0.57 -12.58 13.36
N ALA A 12 0.68 -13.90 13.41
CA ALA A 12 1.53 -14.66 12.50
C ALA A 12 1.03 -14.58 11.05
N ALA A 13 -0.29 -14.65 10.84
CA ALA A 13 -0.90 -14.53 9.52
C ALA A 13 -0.77 -13.10 8.94
N SER A 14 -0.92 -12.06 9.76
CA SER A 14 -0.72 -10.68 9.32
C SER A 14 0.76 -10.37 9.03
N ALA A 15 1.68 -10.87 9.86
CA ALA A 15 3.12 -10.80 9.61
C ALA A 15 3.50 -11.53 8.31
N GLY A 16 2.94 -12.71 8.06
CA GLY A 16 3.13 -13.47 6.82
C GLY A 16 2.65 -12.71 5.58
N LYS A 17 1.48 -12.04 5.66
CA LYS A 17 1.00 -11.15 4.58
C LYS A 17 1.95 -9.96 4.36
N GLY A 18 2.51 -9.38 5.42
CA GLY A 18 3.49 -8.30 5.35
C GLY A 18 4.78 -8.73 4.63
N LEU A 19 5.38 -9.84 5.06
CA LEU A 19 6.59 -10.43 4.47
C LEU A 19 6.39 -10.79 2.98
N TYR A 20 5.25 -11.39 2.63
CA TYR A 20 4.92 -11.71 1.25
C TYR A 20 4.85 -10.47 0.35
N LYS A 21 4.22 -9.38 0.83
CA LYS A 21 4.15 -8.11 0.08
C LYS A 21 5.55 -7.52 -0.15
N HIS A 22 6.39 -7.51 0.89
CA HIS A 22 7.75 -6.99 0.80
C HIS A 22 8.61 -7.81 -0.18
N GLY A 23 8.57 -9.14 -0.08
CA GLY A 23 9.29 -10.04 -1.00
C GLY A 23 8.83 -9.88 -2.45
N LYS A 24 7.52 -9.74 -2.69
CA LYS A 24 6.98 -9.51 -4.03
C LYS A 24 7.46 -8.18 -4.63
N ASN A 25 7.49 -7.11 -3.84
CA ASN A 25 7.93 -5.80 -4.31
C ASN A 25 9.42 -5.77 -4.66
N ALA A 26 10.25 -6.47 -3.89
CA ALA A 26 11.68 -6.64 -4.16
C ALA A 26 11.94 -7.41 -5.46
N VAL A 27 11.23 -8.53 -5.69
CA VAL A 27 11.36 -9.32 -6.92
C VAL A 27 10.90 -8.54 -8.15
N LEU A 28 9.88 -7.70 -8.00
CA LEU A 28 9.32 -6.90 -9.10
C LEU A 28 10.09 -5.60 -9.38
N ASN A 29 11.18 -5.29 -8.64
CA ASN A 29 11.85 -3.99 -8.70
C ASN A 29 10.86 -2.82 -8.64
N THR A 30 9.82 -2.97 -7.82
CA THR A 30 8.78 -1.94 -7.71
C THR A 30 9.38 -0.75 -6.98
N SER A 31 9.41 0.41 -7.64
CA SER A 31 9.86 1.68 -7.04
C SER A 31 9.16 1.91 -5.69
N ASP A 32 9.91 2.35 -4.68
CA ASP A 32 9.39 2.61 -3.33
C ASP A 32 8.22 3.59 -3.36
N ILE A 33 8.22 4.52 -4.32
CA ILE A 33 7.11 5.45 -4.60
C ILE A 33 5.83 4.69 -4.92
N VAL A 34 5.91 3.71 -5.81
CA VAL A 34 4.78 2.88 -6.22
C VAL A 34 4.28 2.03 -5.05
N VAL A 35 5.18 1.53 -4.20
CA VAL A 35 4.81 0.79 -2.99
C VAL A 35 4.03 1.68 -2.03
N LYS A 36 4.54 2.88 -1.72
CA LYS A 36 3.86 3.84 -0.84
C LYS A 36 2.47 4.20 -1.33
N VAL A 37 2.33 4.53 -2.61
CA VAL A 37 1.02 4.82 -3.22
C VAL A 37 0.10 3.60 -3.12
N LYS A 38 0.61 2.38 -3.35
CA LYS A 38 -0.20 1.16 -3.23
C LYS A 38 -0.65 0.89 -1.78
N GLU A 39 0.17 1.21 -0.79
CA GLU A 39 -0.18 1.05 0.62
C GLU A 39 -1.20 2.09 1.07
N ALA A 40 -1.06 3.34 0.61
CA ALA A 40 -2.03 4.41 0.90
C ALA A 40 -3.40 4.19 0.24
N THR A 41 -3.45 3.47 -0.88
CA THR A 41 -4.67 3.14 -1.65
C THR A 41 -5.10 1.68 -1.45
N ASN A 42 -4.90 1.15 -0.25
CA ASN A 42 -5.28 -0.22 0.07
C ASN A 42 -6.80 -0.34 0.31
N SER A 43 -7.29 -1.54 0.65
CA SER A 43 -8.73 -1.80 0.85
C SER A 43 -9.17 -1.74 2.31
N ASP A 44 -8.31 -1.24 3.20
CA ASP A 44 -8.59 -1.17 4.63
C ASP A 44 -9.72 -0.17 4.92
N ALA A 45 -10.38 -0.32 6.06
CA ALA A 45 -11.60 0.44 6.33
C ALA A 45 -11.37 1.91 6.75
N TRP A 46 -10.12 2.28 7.06
CA TRP A 46 -9.75 3.50 7.78
C TRP A 46 -8.93 4.51 6.95
N GLY A 47 -8.68 4.24 5.67
CA GLY A 47 -7.92 5.14 4.79
C GLY A 47 -6.45 5.30 5.17
N PRO A 48 -5.68 6.10 4.41
CA PRO A 48 -4.27 6.36 4.69
C PRO A 48 -4.11 7.27 5.90
N SER A 49 -3.00 7.10 6.64
CA SER A 49 -2.63 8.04 7.70
C SER A 49 -2.19 9.39 7.11
N GLY A 50 -2.35 10.47 7.89
CA GLY A 50 -1.87 11.80 7.48
C GLY A 50 -0.37 11.83 7.19
N THR A 51 0.43 11.07 7.95
CA THR A 51 1.87 10.92 7.70
C THR A 51 2.16 10.28 6.35
N ALA A 52 1.47 9.17 6.01
CA ALA A 52 1.65 8.51 4.72
C ALA A 52 1.27 9.43 3.55
N MET A 53 0.21 10.23 3.72
CA MET A 53 -0.20 11.21 2.71
C MET A 53 0.79 12.38 2.60
N GLY A 54 1.37 12.82 3.72
CA GLY A 54 2.43 13.83 3.74
C GLY A 54 3.65 13.39 2.91
N GLU A 55 4.11 12.16 3.10
CA GLU A 55 5.21 11.60 2.31
C GLU A 55 4.88 11.52 0.81
N ILE A 56 3.63 11.20 0.45
CA ILE A 56 3.19 11.24 -0.96
C ILE A 56 3.19 12.68 -1.48
N SER A 57 2.75 13.66 -0.68
CA SER A 57 2.79 15.08 -1.06
C SER A 57 4.20 15.58 -1.33
N ASP A 58 5.18 15.13 -0.56
CA ASP A 58 6.59 15.47 -0.77
C ASP A 58 7.10 14.90 -2.10
N ILE A 59 6.75 13.65 -2.42
CA ILE A 59 7.04 13.01 -3.72
C ILE A 59 6.38 13.79 -4.88
N MET A 60 5.16 14.29 -4.68
CA MET A 60 4.50 15.09 -5.72
C MET A 60 5.23 16.43 -5.97
N SER A 61 5.90 16.96 -4.96
CA SER A 61 6.64 18.22 -5.05
C SER A 61 8.10 18.05 -5.49
N SER A 62 8.57 16.80 -5.65
CA SER A 62 9.95 16.48 -6.03
C SER A 62 10.15 16.45 -7.57
N SER A 63 10.97 15.53 -8.08
CA SER A 63 11.33 15.47 -9.49
C SER A 63 10.15 15.06 -10.39
N PRO A 64 10.15 15.50 -11.67
CA PRO A 64 9.14 15.07 -12.63
C PRO A 64 9.05 13.55 -12.81
N GLU A 65 10.17 12.83 -12.72
CA GLU A 65 10.21 11.37 -12.87
C GLU A 65 9.52 10.67 -11.70
N GLU A 66 9.77 11.10 -10.47
CA GLU A 66 9.18 10.54 -9.26
C GLU A 66 7.68 10.81 -9.20
N ARG A 67 7.27 12.05 -9.49
CA ARG A 67 5.86 12.43 -9.60
C ARG A 67 5.13 11.65 -10.69
N ALA A 68 5.75 11.43 -11.85
CA ALA A 68 5.16 10.64 -12.92
C ALA A 68 4.90 9.19 -12.50
N GLN A 69 5.81 8.58 -11.73
CA GLN A 69 5.62 7.22 -11.19
C GLN A 69 4.47 7.16 -10.19
N ALA A 70 4.38 8.14 -9.28
CA ALA A 70 3.29 8.23 -8.32
C ALA A 70 1.92 8.37 -9.03
N LEU A 71 1.83 9.30 -9.99
CA LEU A 71 0.61 9.52 -10.78
C LEU A 71 0.22 8.30 -11.62
N ALA A 72 1.18 7.61 -12.23
CA ALA A 72 0.91 6.38 -12.97
C ALA A 72 0.27 5.31 -12.08
N MET A 73 0.77 5.15 -10.85
CA MET A 73 0.16 4.21 -9.91
C MET A 73 -1.22 4.67 -9.42
N ILE A 74 -1.42 5.95 -9.16
CA ILE A 74 -2.75 6.51 -8.81
C ILE A 74 -3.74 6.23 -9.93
N TRP A 75 -3.33 6.48 -11.18
CA TRP A 75 -4.17 6.25 -12.36
C TRP A 75 -4.61 4.79 -12.48
N GLU A 76 -3.70 3.85 -12.28
CA GLU A 76 -4.04 2.42 -12.30
C GLU A 76 -5.00 2.01 -11.18
N ARG A 77 -5.00 2.71 -10.02
CA ARG A 77 -6.00 2.49 -8.97
C ARG A 77 -7.38 2.96 -9.39
N LEU A 78 -7.48 4.15 -9.98
CA LEU A 78 -8.74 4.71 -10.47
C LEU A 78 -9.39 3.85 -11.57
N ARG A 79 -8.61 3.01 -12.25
CA ARG A 79 -9.09 2.07 -13.28
C ARG A 79 -9.51 0.71 -12.72
N GLU A 80 -9.34 0.44 -11.41
CA GLU A 80 -9.79 -0.82 -10.83
C GLU A 80 -11.32 -0.96 -10.92
N VAL A 81 -11.80 -2.21 -11.04
CA VAL A 81 -13.22 -2.54 -11.18
C VAL A 81 -14.05 -2.13 -9.96
N PRO A 82 -15.37 -1.89 -10.11
CA PRO A 82 -16.24 -1.37 -9.04
C PRO A 82 -16.30 -2.22 -7.76
N GLU A 83 -16.03 -3.52 -7.84
CA GLU A 83 -15.89 -4.40 -6.65
C GLU A 83 -14.78 -3.94 -5.69
N ARG A 84 -13.83 -3.14 -6.19
CA ARG A 84 -12.65 -2.65 -5.49
C ARG A 84 -12.73 -1.16 -5.15
N TRP A 85 -13.95 -0.65 -4.99
CA TRP A 85 -14.26 0.76 -4.72
C TRP A 85 -13.47 1.40 -3.57
N ARG A 86 -13.07 0.67 -2.53
CA ARG A 86 -12.30 1.23 -1.41
C ARG A 86 -10.91 1.74 -1.79
N LYS A 87 -10.37 1.23 -2.90
CA LYS A 87 -9.05 1.60 -3.41
C LYS A 87 -9.12 2.77 -4.39
N VAL A 88 -10.32 3.06 -4.90
CA VAL A 88 -10.64 4.09 -5.89
C VAL A 88 -10.97 5.38 -5.16
#